data_AF-A0AAV6B093-F1
#
_entry.id   AF-A0AAV6B093-F1
#
_cell.length_a   1.000
_cell.length_b   1.000
_cell.length_c   1.000
_cell.angle_alpha   90.00
_cell.angle_beta   90.00
_cell.angle_gamma   90.00
#
_symmetry.space_group_name_H-M   'P 1'
#
loop_
_entity.id
_entity.type
_entity.pdbx_description
1 polymer ?
#
loop_
_entity_poly.entity_id
_entity_poly.type
_entity_poly.pdbx_seq_one_letter_code
_entity_poly.pdbx_strand_id
1 'polypeptide(L)'
;MSSLDPEQINALLAKAGRDSVVYLVGAGGCGVSGLAHLLIDAGFRVHGSDAVENEEIRQLRVRGAVIHIGHAASQLRAANPVLVVYSPAVRVENPELQAAKELKLPIIRRAVLLAAFVNRQRGICVAGMHGKTTTSALLAYGLEKLGATPSYAIGALVPQLPVHARLSSAEGSGTAAGTAPSLRLP
;
A
#
# COMPACT_ATOMS: atom_id res chain seq x y z
N MET A 1 20.58 -13.54 -3.74
CA MET A 1 20.03 -12.32 -3.11
C MET A 1 19.19 -12.78 -1.94
N SER A 2 19.59 -12.47 -0.70
CA SER A 2 18.79 -12.80 0.48
C SER A 2 17.43 -12.10 0.37
N SER A 3 16.35 -12.85 0.28
CA SER A 3 14.99 -12.30 0.23
C SER A 3 14.63 -11.82 1.63
N LEU A 4 14.40 -10.52 1.79
CA LEU A 4 13.91 -10.00 3.06
C LEU A 4 12.51 -10.56 3.33
N ASP A 5 12.31 -11.10 4.52
CA ASP A 5 11.01 -11.56 5.00
C ASP A 5 10.17 -10.39 5.56
N PRO A 6 8.86 -10.59 5.83
CA PRO A 6 8.00 -9.53 6.35
C PRO A 6 8.44 -8.93 7.70
N GLU A 7 9.09 -9.70 8.58
CA GLU A 7 9.56 -9.21 9.87
C GLU A 7 10.78 -8.30 9.71
N GLN A 8 11.72 -8.70 8.85
CA GLN A 8 12.88 -7.90 8.48
C GLN A 8 12.47 -6.58 7.80
N ILE A 9 11.43 -6.60 6.97
CA ILE A 9 10.86 -5.37 6.39
C ILE A 9 10.25 -4.46 7.45
N ASN A 10 9.50 -5.02 8.39
CA ASN A 10 8.95 -4.23 9.49
C ASN A 10 10.06 -3.60 10.36
N ALA A 11 11.11 -4.35 10.68
CA ALA A 11 12.26 -3.82 11.41
C ALA A 11 12.99 -2.72 10.62
N LEU A 12 13.14 -2.89 9.31
CA LEU A 12 13.74 -1.89 8.43
C LEU A 12 12.93 -0.60 8.41
N LEU A 13 11.62 -0.69 8.20
CA LEU A 13 10.72 0.46 8.16
C LEU A 13 10.68 1.18 9.51
N ALA A 14 10.68 0.44 10.62
CA ALA A 14 10.74 1.02 11.96
C ALA A 14 12.07 1.77 12.20
N LYS A 15 13.20 1.21 11.76
CA LYS A 15 14.52 1.84 11.89
C LYS A 15 14.67 3.09 11.02
N ALA A 16 14.11 3.08 9.81
CA ALA A 16 14.17 4.20 8.89
C ALA A 16 13.40 5.44 9.41
N GLY A 17 12.41 5.22 10.28
CA GLY A 17 11.59 6.31 10.83
C GLY A 17 10.53 6.82 9.85
N ARG A 18 9.59 7.59 10.40
CA ARG A 18 8.60 8.34 9.61
C ARG A 18 9.33 9.36 8.72
N ASP A 19 8.72 9.72 7.59
CA ASP A 19 9.27 10.59 6.55
C ASP A 19 10.43 9.99 5.72
N SER A 20 10.86 8.75 5.97
CA SER A 20 11.76 8.05 5.05
C SER A 20 11.07 7.77 3.71
N VAL A 21 11.87 7.75 2.63
CA VAL A 21 11.35 7.55 1.27
C VAL A 21 11.33 6.06 0.92
N VAL A 22 10.18 5.57 0.45
CA VAL A 22 10.06 4.27 -0.20
C VAL A 22 9.80 4.48 -1.69
N TYR A 23 10.58 3.79 -2.53
CA TYR A 23 10.49 3.92 -3.99
C TYR A 23 9.69 2.78 -4.61
N LEU A 24 8.71 3.10 -5.43
CA LEU A 24 7.81 2.14 -6.05
C LEU A 24 8.01 2.10 -7.57
N VAL A 25 8.42 0.95 -8.11
CA VAL A 25 8.55 0.72 -9.55
C VAL A 25 7.30 0.04 -10.08
N GLY A 26 6.60 0.71 -11.01
CA GLY A 26 5.26 0.30 -11.47
C GLY A 26 4.16 0.77 -10.51
N ALA A 27 4.22 2.03 -10.09
CA ALA A 27 3.34 2.62 -9.07
C ALA A 27 1.85 2.70 -9.47
N GLY A 28 1.54 2.71 -10.76
CA GLY A 28 0.18 2.81 -11.30
C GLY A 28 -0.58 1.48 -11.36
N GLY A 29 0.06 0.34 -11.07
CA GLY A 29 -0.64 -0.94 -10.98
C GLY A 29 -1.41 -1.06 -9.67
N CYS A 30 -2.66 -1.53 -9.71
CA CYS A 30 -3.57 -1.54 -8.54
C CYS A 30 -2.96 -2.15 -7.26
N GLY A 31 -2.14 -3.20 -7.38
CA GLY A 31 -1.48 -3.84 -6.24
C GLY A 31 -0.31 -3.04 -5.65
N VAL A 32 0.33 -2.17 -6.42
CA VAL A 32 1.41 -1.30 -5.94
C VAL A 32 0.86 0.06 -5.51
N SER A 33 -0.12 0.62 -6.23
CA SER A 33 -0.80 1.85 -5.80
C SER A 33 -1.50 1.67 -4.46
N GLY A 34 -2.07 0.49 -4.21
CA GLY A 34 -2.62 0.15 -2.90
C GLY A 34 -1.57 0.21 -1.78
N LEU A 35 -0.37 -0.33 -2.02
CA LEU A 35 0.75 -0.26 -1.07
C LEU A 35 1.25 1.17 -0.86
N ALA A 36 1.26 1.98 -1.91
CA ALA A 36 1.62 3.38 -1.84
C ALA A 36 0.71 4.15 -0.87
N HIS A 37 -0.61 3.93 -0.95
CA HIS A 37 -1.55 4.52 -0.01
C HIS A 37 -1.29 4.10 1.44
N LEU A 38 -1.05 2.81 1.68
CA LEU A 38 -0.73 2.31 3.03
C LEU A 38 0.57 2.91 3.58
N LEU A 39 1.58 3.09 2.73
CA LEU A 39 2.84 3.73 3.10
C LEU A 39 2.64 5.20 3.48
N ILE A 40 1.85 5.95 2.71
CA ILE A 40 1.50 7.34 3.01
C ILE A 40 0.76 7.43 4.35
N ASP A 41 -0.24 6.55 4.57
CA ASP A 41 -0.98 6.50 5.84
C ASP A 41 -0.07 6.15 7.03
N ALA A 42 0.95 5.30 6.80
CA ALA A 42 1.96 4.97 7.81
C ALA A 42 3.01 6.08 8.05
N GLY A 43 2.94 7.19 7.30
CA GLY A 43 3.82 8.35 7.44
C GLY A 43 5.13 8.26 6.65
N PHE A 44 5.21 7.41 5.62
CA PHE A 44 6.36 7.39 4.70
C PHE A 44 6.14 8.31 3.51
N ARG A 45 7.23 8.84 2.96
CA ARG A 45 7.20 9.52 1.67
C ARG A 45 7.26 8.50 0.55
N VAL A 46 6.34 8.60 -0.41
CA VAL A 46 6.30 7.70 -1.57
C VAL A 46 6.87 8.41 -2.78
N HIS A 47 7.93 7.83 -3.33
CA HIS A 47 8.46 8.19 -4.64
C HIS A 47 8.31 6.99 -5.58
N GLY A 48 8.35 7.20 -6.88
CA GLY A 48 8.26 6.07 -7.79
C GLY A 48 8.19 6.44 -9.25
N SER A 49 7.96 5.41 -10.05
CA SER A 49 7.81 5.54 -11.50
C SER A 49 6.75 4.58 -12.02
N ASP A 50 6.18 4.93 -13.17
CA ASP A 50 5.40 4.01 -14.00
C ASP A 50 5.64 4.29 -15.48
N ALA A 51 5.28 3.34 -16.34
CA ALA A 51 5.39 3.49 -17.78
C ALA A 51 4.34 4.45 -18.36
N VAL A 52 3.13 4.47 -17.77
CA VAL A 52 1.98 5.21 -18.32
C VAL A 52 1.24 5.93 -17.20
N GLU A 53 0.81 7.17 -17.48
CA GLU A 53 -0.05 7.94 -16.60
C GLU A 53 -1.46 7.31 -16.50
N ASN A 54 -2.00 7.18 -15.28
CA ASN A 54 -3.34 6.67 -15.06
C ASN A 54 -3.99 7.30 -13.82
N GLU A 55 -5.25 6.95 -13.54
CA GLU A 55 -5.99 7.52 -12.41
C GLU A 55 -5.34 7.22 -11.06
N GLU A 56 -4.78 6.02 -10.88
CA GLU A 56 -4.07 5.65 -9.65
C GLU A 56 -2.90 6.60 -9.37
N ILE A 57 -2.10 6.91 -10.40
CA ILE A 57 -0.95 7.83 -10.27
C ILE A 57 -1.43 9.23 -9.90
N ARG A 58 -2.53 9.71 -10.49
CA ARG A 58 -3.11 11.02 -10.15
C ARG A 58 -3.53 11.07 -8.67
N GLN A 59 -4.23 10.05 -8.20
CA GLN A 59 -4.64 9.94 -6.79
C GLN A 59 -3.44 9.91 -5.85
N LEU A 60 -2.37 9.19 -6.21
CA LEU A 60 -1.14 9.19 -5.43
C LEU A 60 -0.47 10.56 -5.35
N ARG A 61 -0.42 11.31 -6.46
CA ARG A 61 0.11 12.68 -6.47
C ARG A 61 -0.71 13.64 -5.62
N VAL A 62 -2.05 13.53 -5.65
CA VAL A 62 -2.94 14.30 -4.76
C VAL A 62 -2.60 14.03 -3.29
N ARG A 63 -2.20 12.80 -2.97
CA ARG A 63 -1.76 12.40 -1.63
C ARG A 63 -0.28 12.69 -1.33
N GLY A 64 0.39 13.45 -2.18
CA GLY A 64 1.77 13.91 -1.96
C GLY A 64 2.87 12.96 -2.44
N ALA A 65 2.53 11.88 -3.17
CA ALA A 65 3.54 11.02 -3.76
C ALA A 65 4.21 11.69 -4.97
N VAL A 66 5.52 11.43 -5.15
CA VAL A 66 6.29 11.89 -6.31
C VAL A 66 6.44 10.74 -7.30
N ILE A 67 5.58 10.70 -8.32
CA ILE A 67 5.58 9.64 -9.33
C ILE A 67 6.01 10.20 -10.69
N HIS A 68 7.07 9.63 -11.24
CA HIS A 68 7.57 9.93 -12.58
C HIS A 68 6.95 9.02 -13.64
N ILE A 69 6.78 9.54 -14.87
CA ILE A 69 6.41 8.74 -16.03
C ILE A 69 7.67 8.41 -16.82
N GLY A 70 7.80 7.13 -17.18
CA GLY A 70 9.05 6.53 -17.66
C GLY A 70 9.98 6.14 -16.52
N HIS A 71 10.85 5.16 -16.76
CA HIS A 71 11.78 4.64 -15.78
C HIS A 71 13.19 5.21 -16.01
N ALA A 72 13.79 5.81 -14.98
CA ALA A 72 15.16 6.31 -15.09
C ALA A 72 15.95 6.13 -13.79
N ALA A 73 17.18 5.62 -13.90
CA ALA A 73 18.07 5.42 -12.76
C ALA A 73 18.34 6.72 -11.96
N SER A 74 18.31 7.88 -12.62
CA SER A 74 18.46 9.19 -11.97
C SER A 74 17.30 9.52 -11.03
N GLN A 75 16.07 9.11 -11.34
CA GLN A 75 14.89 9.34 -10.49
C GLN A 75 15.03 8.58 -9.16
N LEU A 76 15.44 7.31 -9.22
CA LEU A 76 15.70 6.50 -8.03
C LEU A 76 16.85 7.07 -7.19
N ARG A 77 17.97 7.45 -7.83
CA ARG A 77 19.13 8.05 -7.14
C ARG A 77 18.76 9.36 -6.45
N ALA A 78 18.00 10.22 -7.12
CA ALA A 78 17.55 11.50 -6.56
C ALA A 78 16.58 11.32 -5.37
N ALA A 79 15.75 10.27 -5.39
CA ALA A 79 14.81 9.97 -4.31
C ALA A 79 15.47 9.45 -3.03
N ASN A 80 16.71 8.94 -3.10
CA ASN A 80 17.46 8.34 -1.99
C ASN A 80 16.61 7.45 -1.06
N PRO A 81 15.96 6.40 -1.58
CA PRO A 81 15.00 5.63 -0.81
C PRO A 81 15.67 4.62 0.13
N VAL A 82 14.99 4.29 1.23
CA VAL A 82 15.42 3.22 2.16
C VAL A 82 15.01 1.83 1.69
N LEU A 83 14.02 1.75 0.79
CA LEU A 83 13.43 0.51 0.29
C LEU A 83 12.91 0.71 -1.12
N VAL A 84 13.11 -0.29 -1.99
CA VAL A 84 12.56 -0.33 -3.35
C VAL A 84 11.56 -1.49 -3.46
N VAL A 85 10.37 -1.20 -3.96
CA VAL A 85 9.31 -2.18 -4.16
C VAL A 85 8.93 -2.21 -5.63
N TYR A 86 8.75 -3.41 -6.18
CA TYR A 86 8.37 -3.55 -7.58
C TYR A 86 7.18 -4.48 -7.82
N SER A 87 6.47 -4.20 -8.90
CA SER A 87 5.42 -5.05 -9.48
C SER A 87 6.04 -6.27 -10.20
N PRO A 88 5.38 -7.44 -10.22
CA PRO A 88 5.82 -8.58 -11.03
C PRO A 88 5.96 -8.29 -12.54
N ALA A 89 5.29 -7.25 -13.04
CA ALA A 89 5.38 -6.84 -14.45
C ALA A 89 6.69 -6.11 -14.80
N VAL A 90 7.48 -5.71 -13.80
CA VAL A 90 8.73 -4.99 -14.00
C VAL A 90 9.84 -5.97 -14.38
N ARG A 91 10.47 -5.72 -15.54
CA ARG A 91 11.59 -6.51 -16.04
C ARG A 91 12.85 -6.29 -15.21
N VAL A 92 13.71 -7.29 -15.16
CA VAL A 92 14.95 -7.25 -14.35
C VAL A 92 15.92 -6.19 -14.88
N GLU A 93 15.87 -5.90 -16.17
CA GLU A 93 16.68 -4.90 -16.88
C GLU A 93 16.21 -3.46 -16.63
N ASN A 94 15.16 -3.27 -15.82
CA ASN A 94 14.68 -1.94 -15.48
C ASN A 94 15.83 -1.10 -14.86
N PRO A 95 16.09 0.12 -15.38
CA PRO A 95 17.24 0.92 -14.97
C PRO A 95 17.21 1.31 -13.49
N GLU A 96 16.04 1.43 -12.88
CA GLU A 96 15.88 1.76 -11.47
C GLU A 96 16.21 0.55 -10.59
N LEU A 97 15.81 -0.65 -11.00
CA LEU A 97 16.18 -1.88 -10.29
C LEU A 97 17.67 -2.15 -10.37
N GLN A 98 18.32 -1.84 -11.50
CA GLN A 98 19.78 -1.96 -11.63
C GLN A 98 20.49 -0.93 -10.74
N ALA A 99 20.06 0.33 -10.77
CA ALA A 99 20.59 1.35 -9.87
C ALA A 99 20.40 1.02 -8.38
N ALA A 100 19.25 0.46 -8.01
CA ALA A 100 19.00 0.01 -6.64
C ALA A 100 19.99 -1.09 -6.21
N LYS A 101 20.32 -2.03 -7.10
CA LYS A 101 21.32 -3.08 -6.83
C LYS A 101 22.72 -2.50 -6.66
N GLU A 102 23.12 -1.56 -7.51
CA GLU A 102 24.42 -0.87 -7.42
C GLU A 102 24.57 -0.13 -6.08
N LEU A 103 23.51 0.53 -5.64
CA LEU A 103 23.44 1.22 -4.35
C LEU A 103 23.25 0.28 -3.15
N LYS A 104 23.16 -1.04 -3.38
CA LYS A 104 22.89 -2.07 -2.36
C LYS A 104 21.62 -1.80 -1.56
N LEU A 105 20.62 -1.20 -2.20
CA LEU A 105 19.33 -0.96 -1.59
C LEU A 105 18.54 -2.26 -1.44
N PRO A 106 17.75 -2.40 -0.36
CA PRO A 106 16.74 -3.44 -0.25
C PRO A 106 15.73 -3.38 -1.41
N ILE A 107 15.55 -4.50 -2.12
CA ILE A 107 14.58 -4.62 -3.21
C ILE A 107 13.63 -5.78 -2.89
N ILE A 108 12.34 -5.51 -2.85
CA ILE A 108 11.31 -6.53 -2.58
C ILE A 108 10.15 -6.50 -3.57
N ARG A 109 9.46 -7.63 -3.67
CA ARG A 109 8.19 -7.73 -4.40
C ARG A 109 7.05 -7.16 -3.57
N ARG A 110 6.05 -6.59 -4.24
CA ARG A 110 4.81 -6.07 -3.62
C ARG A 110 4.19 -7.00 -2.56
N ALA A 111 4.21 -8.32 -2.79
CA ALA A 111 3.57 -9.29 -1.90
C ALA A 111 4.24 -9.34 -0.51
N VAL A 112 5.56 -9.15 -0.46
CA VAL A 112 6.32 -9.14 0.81
C VAL A 112 5.92 -7.93 1.65
N LEU A 113 5.83 -6.76 1.03
CA LEU A 113 5.39 -5.55 1.73
C LEU A 113 3.95 -5.67 2.21
N LEU A 114 3.04 -6.21 1.39
CA LEU A 114 1.66 -6.42 1.80
C LEU A 114 1.57 -7.34 3.02
N ALA A 115 2.34 -8.44 3.03
CA ALA A 115 2.40 -9.34 4.18
C ALA A 115 2.92 -8.63 5.44
N ALA A 116 3.90 -7.72 5.30
CA ALA A 116 4.43 -6.94 6.42
C ALA A 116 3.35 -6.05 7.08
N PHE A 117 2.44 -5.47 6.29
CA PHE A 117 1.29 -4.71 6.80
C PHE A 117 0.21 -5.62 7.40
N VAL A 118 -0.20 -6.67 6.68
CA VAL A 118 -1.31 -7.55 7.09
C VAL A 118 -0.99 -8.32 8.36
N ASN A 119 0.24 -8.82 8.53
CA ASN A 119 0.63 -9.64 9.68
C ASN A 119 0.62 -8.87 11.02
N ARG A 120 0.48 -7.54 10.98
CA ARG A 120 0.40 -6.69 12.18
C ARG A 120 -1.04 -6.42 12.63
N GLN A 121 -2.03 -6.92 11.89
CA GLN A 121 -3.43 -6.62 12.13
C GLN A 121 -4.27 -7.90 12.23
N ARG A 122 -5.38 -7.81 12.97
CA ARG A 122 -6.46 -8.79 12.86
C ARG A 122 -7.20 -8.52 11.56
N GLY A 123 -6.96 -9.36 10.55
CA GLY A 123 -7.46 -9.13 9.19
C GLY A 123 -8.46 -10.17 8.70
N ILE A 124 -9.24 -9.78 7.70
CA ILE A 124 -10.07 -10.68 6.89
C ILE A 124 -9.43 -10.77 5.50
N CYS A 125 -9.08 -11.97 5.05
CA CYS A 125 -8.57 -12.19 3.70
C CYS A 125 -9.67 -12.78 2.81
N VAL A 126 -9.99 -12.09 1.71
CA VAL A 126 -10.96 -12.55 0.73
C VAL A 126 -10.22 -13.23 -0.43
N ALA A 127 -10.34 -14.55 -0.53
CA ALA A 127 -9.75 -15.36 -1.57
C ALA A 127 -10.82 -16.02 -2.46
N GLY A 128 -10.42 -16.50 -3.63
CA GLY A 128 -11.31 -17.18 -4.58
C GLY A 128 -11.02 -16.85 -6.05
N MET A 129 -11.66 -17.53 -6.98
CA MET A 129 -11.47 -17.27 -8.42
C MET A 129 -12.18 -15.98 -8.85
N HIS A 130 -13.42 -15.79 -8.40
CA HIS A 130 -14.27 -14.64 -8.72
C HIS A 130 -14.75 -13.92 -7.46
N GLY A 131 -15.33 -12.72 -7.60
CA GLY A 131 -16.00 -12.00 -6.51
C GLY A 131 -15.11 -11.32 -5.47
N LYS A 132 -13.81 -11.65 -5.40
CA LYS A 132 -12.87 -11.11 -4.39
C LYS A 132 -12.95 -9.59 -4.21
N THR A 133 -12.73 -8.83 -5.27
CA THR A 133 -12.70 -7.37 -5.24
C THR A 133 -14.04 -6.79 -4.77
N THR A 134 -15.15 -7.32 -5.30
CA THR A 134 -16.50 -6.90 -4.91
C THR A 134 -16.79 -7.20 -3.45
N THR A 135 -16.49 -8.41 -2.99
CA THR A 135 -16.69 -8.81 -1.59
C THR A 135 -15.82 -7.99 -0.65
N SER A 136 -14.54 -7.76 -0.97
CA SER A 136 -13.66 -6.88 -0.18
C SER A 136 -14.18 -5.44 -0.12
N ALA A 137 -14.70 -4.92 -1.24
CA ALA A 137 -15.29 -3.58 -1.29
C ALA A 137 -16.56 -3.47 -0.44
N LEU A 138 -17.47 -4.45 -0.53
CA LEU A 138 -18.67 -4.51 0.29
C LEU A 138 -18.36 -4.59 1.78
N LEU A 139 -17.35 -5.38 2.17
CA LEU A 139 -16.90 -5.47 3.56
C LEU A 139 -16.36 -4.13 4.05
N ALA A 140 -15.43 -3.51 3.31
CA ALA A 140 -14.83 -2.24 3.69
C ALA A 140 -15.89 -1.13 3.82
N TYR A 141 -16.72 -0.97 2.79
CA TYR A 141 -17.76 0.05 2.77
C TYR A 141 -18.87 -0.21 3.80
N GLY A 142 -19.31 -1.46 3.96
CA GLY A 142 -20.29 -1.84 4.96
C GLY A 142 -19.81 -1.54 6.38
N LEU A 143 -18.57 -1.87 6.71
CA LEU A 143 -17.97 -1.54 8.01
C LEU A 143 -17.90 -0.03 8.25
N GLU A 144 -17.53 0.78 7.25
CA GLU A 144 -17.58 2.24 7.37
C GLU A 144 -18.99 2.75 7.63
N LYS A 145 -20.01 2.21 6.95
CA LYS A 145 -21.41 2.58 7.16
C LYS A 145 -21.97 2.17 8.52
N LEU A 146 -21.36 1.17 9.14
CA LEU A 146 -21.66 0.76 10.51
C LEU A 146 -20.86 1.58 11.56
N GLY A 147 -20.13 2.61 11.14
CA GLY A 147 -19.37 3.49 12.03
C GLY A 147 -17.99 2.97 12.44
N ALA A 148 -17.51 1.88 11.84
CA ALA A 148 -16.15 1.40 12.06
C ALA A 148 -15.14 2.13 11.16
N THR A 149 -13.86 2.09 11.53
CA THR A 149 -12.75 2.67 10.78
C THR A 149 -11.80 1.59 10.22
N PRO A 150 -12.26 0.70 9.32
CA PRO A 150 -11.45 -0.43 8.86
C PRO A 150 -10.22 0.02 8.08
N SER A 151 -9.11 -0.71 8.25
CA SER A 151 -8.04 -0.71 7.23
C SER A 151 -8.45 -1.66 6.10
N TYR A 152 -8.11 -1.32 4.86
CA TYR A 152 -8.42 -2.17 3.70
C TYR A 152 -7.39 -2.00 2.59
N ALA A 153 -7.29 -3.03 1.74
CA ALA A 153 -6.52 -2.99 0.50
C ALA A 153 -7.29 -3.80 -0.57
N ILE A 154 -7.90 -3.09 -1.52
CA ILE A 154 -8.84 -3.64 -2.50
C ILE A 154 -8.19 -3.58 -3.88
N GLY A 155 -8.36 -4.63 -4.69
CA GLY A 155 -7.67 -4.77 -5.98
C GLY A 155 -8.13 -3.84 -7.10
N ALA A 156 -9.00 -2.87 -6.83
CA ALA A 156 -9.50 -1.88 -7.79
C ALA A 156 -10.12 -0.68 -7.05
N LEU A 157 -10.26 0.45 -7.76
CA LEU A 157 -11.01 1.61 -7.29
C LEU A 157 -12.44 1.24 -6.90
N VAL A 158 -12.90 1.81 -5.80
CA VAL A 158 -14.25 1.65 -5.28
C VAL A 158 -14.87 3.04 -5.20
N PRO A 159 -15.84 3.40 -6.07
CA PRO A 159 -16.38 4.77 -6.12
C PRO A 159 -16.93 5.30 -4.80
N GLN A 160 -17.33 4.40 -3.89
CA GLN A 160 -17.88 4.74 -2.58
C GLN A 160 -16.80 4.99 -1.51
N LEU A 161 -15.54 4.70 -1.81
CA LEU A 161 -14.40 4.90 -0.91
C LEU A 161 -13.45 5.96 -1.50
N PRO A 162 -12.76 6.75 -0.67
CA PRO A 162 -11.86 7.81 -1.16
C PRO A 162 -10.65 7.26 -1.93
N VAL A 163 -10.18 6.07 -1.54
CA VAL A 163 -9.07 5.33 -2.15
C VAL A 163 -9.38 3.84 -2.05
N HIS A 164 -8.70 3.00 -2.84
CA HIS A 164 -8.88 1.54 -2.76
C HIS A 164 -8.06 0.87 -1.65
N ALA A 165 -7.15 1.60 -1.01
CA ALA A 165 -6.40 1.11 0.14
C ALA A 165 -6.21 2.20 1.19
N ARG A 166 -6.45 1.85 2.46
CA ARG A 166 -6.29 2.74 3.61
C ARG A 166 -5.74 1.98 4.80
N LEU A 167 -4.79 2.57 5.50
CA LEU A 167 -4.34 2.13 6.81
C LEU A 167 -4.93 3.05 7.88
N SER A 168 -5.81 2.52 8.72
CA SER A 168 -6.37 3.26 9.85
C SER A 168 -5.47 3.10 11.08
N SER A 169 -5.19 4.21 11.75
CA SER A 169 -4.54 4.23 13.06
C SER A 169 -5.42 3.53 14.10
N ALA A 170 -4.83 2.73 14.99
CA ALA A 170 -5.55 2.01 16.05
C ALA A 170 -6.14 2.93 17.17
N GLU A 171 -6.13 4.25 16.99
CA GLU A 171 -6.82 5.19 17.88
C GLU A 171 -8.32 5.19 17.55
N GLY A 172 -8.99 4.10 17.91
CA GLY A 172 -10.41 3.91 17.62
C GLY A 172 -10.96 2.54 17.97
N SER A 173 -10.16 1.63 18.57
CA SER A 173 -10.71 0.41 19.16
C SER A 173 -11.47 0.77 20.46
N GLY A 174 -12.73 1.16 20.25
CA GLY A 174 -13.81 1.40 21.21
C GLY A 174 -13.52 1.25 22.70
N THR A 175 -13.54 2.39 23.40
CA THR A 175 -14.53 2.57 24.46
C THR A 175 -15.92 2.59 23.82
N ALA A 176 -16.47 1.41 23.50
CA ALA A 176 -17.88 1.25 23.19
C ALA A 176 -18.62 0.90 24.50
N ALA A 177 -18.69 1.87 25.41
CA ALA A 177 -19.79 1.97 26.36
C ALA A 177 -20.90 2.77 25.66
N GLY A 178 -21.57 2.12 24.72
CA GLY A 178 -22.69 2.67 23.96
C GLY A 178 -23.69 1.55 23.75
N THR A 179 -24.72 1.55 24.60
CA THR A 179 -25.90 0.68 24.54
C THR A 179 -26.37 0.45 23.11
N ALA A 180 -26.33 -0.80 22.65
CA ALA A 180 -26.98 -1.21 21.41
C ALA A 180 -28.48 -0.88 21.48
N PRO A 181 -29.09 -0.25 20.47
CA PRO A 181 -30.54 -0.21 20.38
C PRO A 181 -31.04 -1.62 20.10
N SER A 182 -31.92 -2.10 20.97
CA SER A 182 -32.60 -3.38 20.83
C SER A 182 -33.47 -3.36 19.57
N LEU A 183 -33.00 -4.05 18.52
CA LEU A 183 -33.78 -4.31 17.33
C LEU A 183 -34.91 -5.29 17.70
N ARG A 184 -36.07 -4.76 18.12
CA ARG A 184 -37.32 -5.54 18.10
C ARG A 184 -37.85 -5.49 16.67
N LEU A 185 -37.78 -6.62 15.99
CA LEU A 185 -38.59 -6.85 14.79
C LEU A 185 -40.05 -7.11 15.23
N PRO A 186 -41.04 -6.74 14.40
CA PRO A 186 -42.46 -6.93 14.68
C PRO A 186 -42.86 -8.41 14.78
#